data_AF-A0A8S2YI33-F1
#
_entry.id   AF-A0A8S2YI33-F1
#
_cell.length_a   1.000
_cell.length_b   1.000
_cell.length_c   1.000
_cell.angle_alpha   90.00
_cell.angle_beta   90.00
_cell.angle_gamma   90.00
#
_symmetry.space_group_name_H-M   'P 1'
#
loop_
_entity.id
_entity.type
_entity.pdbx_description
1 polymer ?
#
loop_
_entity_poly.entity_id
_entity_poly.type
_entity_poly.pdbx_seq_one_letter_code
_entity_poly.pdbx_strand_id
1 'polypeptide(L)' 'MMTTFLNSDAACRVTAQEIIKILQTDAKLGLNENEIQTRQKYYGHNDFEVDDDEPIWKKYLGQFKEPMILLLLASACI' A
#
# COMPACT_ATOMS: atom_id res chain seq x y z
N MET A 1 9.08 23.81 1.51
CA MET A 1 9.36 22.51 0.87
C MET A 1 8.29 22.33 -0.20
N MET A 2 8.64 22.43 -1.48
CA MET A 2 7.68 22.31 -2.59
C MET A 2 7.28 20.85 -2.75
N THR A 3 5.99 20.55 -2.67
CA THR A 3 5.46 19.21 -2.87
C THR A 3 5.37 18.91 -4.35
N THR A 4 6.24 18.03 -4.87
CA THR A 4 6.19 17.50 -6.25
C THR A 4 5.09 16.43 -6.37
N PHE A 5 3.85 16.79 -6.04
CA PHE A 5 2.70 15.89 -6.07
C PHE A 5 1.72 16.37 -7.13
N LEU A 6 1.35 15.46 -8.03
CA LEU A 6 0.33 15.66 -9.05
C LEU A 6 -0.54 14.42 -9.08
N ASN A 7 -1.84 14.57 -8.82
CA ASN A 7 -2.76 13.45 -8.90
C ASN A 7 -3.04 13.06 -10.37
N SER A 8 -3.52 11.84 -10.60
CA SER A 8 -3.72 11.29 -11.94
C SER A 8 -4.70 12.11 -12.79
N ASP A 9 -5.73 12.66 -12.15
CA ASP A 9 -6.77 13.47 -12.79
C ASP A 9 -6.23 14.82 -13.28
N ALA A 10 -5.37 15.48 -12.52
CA ALA A 10 -4.69 16.69 -12.98
C ALA A 10 -3.62 16.37 -14.03
N ALA A 11 -2.89 15.27 -13.86
CA ALA A 11 -1.82 14.87 -14.77
C ALA A 11 -2.33 14.59 -16.20
N CYS A 12 -3.53 14.01 -16.35
CA CYS A 12 -4.07 13.69 -17.67
C CYS A 12 -4.56 14.92 -18.48
N ARG A 13 -4.66 16.09 -17.85
CA ARG A 13 -5.13 17.34 -18.47
C ARG A 13 -4.01 18.28 -18.89
N VAL A 14 -2.76 17.96 -18.58
CA VAL A 14 -1.60 18.80 -18.88
C VAL A 14 -0.66 18.10 -19.85
N THR A 15 0.19 18.86 -20.51
CA THR A 15 1.18 18.32 -21.45
C THR A 15 2.35 17.67 -20.71
N ALA A 16 3.07 16.78 -21.40
CA ALA A 16 4.26 16.15 -20.84
C ALA A 16 5.31 17.18 -20.36
N GLN A 17 5.49 18.28 -21.09
CA GLN A 17 6.43 19.35 -20.71
C GLN A 17 6.01 20.06 -19.42
N GLU A 18 4.71 20.25 -19.21
CA GLU A 18 4.19 20.82 -17.97
C GLU A 18 4.36 19.85 -16.80
N ILE A 19 4.12 18.56 -17.00
CA ILE A 19 4.36 17.53 -15.98
C ILE A 19 5.83 17.53 -15.55
N ILE A 20 6.77 17.59 -16.49
CA ILE A 20 8.21 17.64 -16.21
C ILE A 20 8.57 18.85 -15.33
N LYS A 21 7.98 20.02 -15.62
CA LYS A 21 8.17 21.24 -14.83
C LYS A 21 7.54 21.12 -13.43
N ILE A 22 6.30 20.63 -13.35
CA ILE A 22 5.56 20.48 -12.09
C ILE A 22 6.25 19.48 -11.15
N LEU A 23 6.70 18.35 -11.69
CA LEU A 23 7.39 17.30 -10.95
C LEU A 23 8.89 17.57 -10.77
N GLN A 24 9.38 18.71 -11.27
CA GLN A 24 10.78 19.14 -11.18
C GLN A 24 11.75 18.01 -11.55
N THR A 25 11.51 17.36 -12.69
CA THR A 25 12.32 16.22 -13.15
C THR A 25 12.98 16.55 -14.48
N ASP A 26 14.00 15.77 -14.87
CA ASP A 26 14.59 15.85 -16.20
C ASP A 26 14.09 14.69 -17.07
N ALA A 27 13.65 15.00 -18.30
CA ALA A 27 13.08 13.99 -19.21
C ALA A 27 14.10 13.00 -19.78
N LYS A 28 15.39 13.35 -19.76
CA LYS A 28 16.49 12.55 -20.31
C LYS A 28 17.30 11.87 -19.21
N LEU A 29 17.59 12.59 -18.14
CA LEU A 29 18.45 12.13 -17.04
C LEU A 29 17.65 11.58 -15.85
N GLY A 30 16.37 11.94 -15.74
CA GLY A 30 15.52 11.54 -14.62
C GLY A 30 15.80 12.35 -13.35
N LEU A 31 15.56 11.72 -12.20
CA LEU A 31 15.77 12.31 -10.88
C LEU A 31 17.18 12.06 -10.36
N ASN A 32 17.69 12.99 -9.57
CA ASN A 32 18.96 12.80 -8.88
C ASN A 32 18.78 11.91 -7.63
N GLU A 33 19.83 11.21 -7.20
CA GLU A 33 19.80 10.28 -6.05
C GLU A 33 19.27 10.94 -4.76
N ASN A 34 19.65 12.20 -4.52
CA ASN A 34 19.16 12.97 -3.37
C ASN A 34 17.65 13.21 -3.43
N GLU A 35 17.10 13.47 -4.62
CA GLU A 35 15.66 13.64 -4.79
C GLU A 35 14.92 12.32 -4.66
N ILE A 36 15.49 11.22 -5.17
CA ILE A 36 14.92 9.88 -4.99
C ILE A 36 14.75 9.59 -3.50
N GLN A 37 15.82 9.74 -2.71
CA GLN A 37 15.76 9.50 -1.26
C GLN A 37 14.79 10.44 -0.55
N THR A 38 14.74 11.71 -0.95
CA THR A 38 13.82 12.69 -0.35
C THR A 38 12.37 12.35 -0.66
N ARG A 39 12.06 11.99 -1.92
CA ARG A 39 10.71 11.60 -2.36
C ARG A 39 10.29 10.28 -1.73
N GLN A 40 11.18 9.30 -1.63
CA GLN A 40 10.89 8.00 -0.98
C GLN A 40 10.61 8.16 0.52
N LYS A 41 11.29 9.09 1.21
CA LYS A 41 10.98 9.43 2.62
C LYS A 41 9.64 10.13 2.78
N TYR A 42 9.19 10.89 1.77
CA TYR A 42 7.95 11.66 1.85
C TYR A 42 6.71 10.88 1.36
N TYR A 43 6.83 10.17 0.23
CA TYR A 43 5.72 9.43 -0.40
C TYR A 43 5.69 7.95 -0.01
N GLY A 44 6.79 7.41 0.53
CA GLY A 44 6.94 5.98 0.76
C GLY A 44 7.39 5.21 -0.49
N HIS A 45 7.37 3.89 -0.38
CA HIS A 45 7.63 2.99 -1.50
C HIS A 45 6.36 2.85 -2.36
N ASN A 46 6.53 2.68 -3.68
CA ASN A 46 5.42 2.41 -4.58
C ASN A 46 5.08 0.91 -4.60
N ASP A 47 4.70 0.42 -3.43
CA ASP A 47 4.26 -0.96 -3.23
C ASP A 47 2.84 -0.94 -2.68
N PHE A 48 2.04 -1.93 -3.06
CA PHE A 48 0.74 -2.12 -2.45
C PHE A 48 0.94 -2.62 -1.02
N GLU A 49 0.22 -2.03 -0.07
CA GLU A 49 0.05 -2.64 1.23
C GLU A 49 -0.70 -3.96 1.02
N VAL A 50 0.04 -5.06 1.12
CA VAL A 50 -0.53 -6.40 1.14
C VAL A 50 -0.88 -6.67 2.59
N ASP A 51 -2.16 -6.89 2.87
CA ASP A 51 -2.58 -7.36 4.19
C ASP A 51 -1.83 -8.66 4.50
N ASP A 52 -1.21 -8.70 5.68
CA ASP A 52 -0.60 -9.94 6.15
C ASP A 52 -1.66 -11.04 6.18
N ASP A 53 -1.38 -12.16 5.51
CA ASP A 53 -2.24 -13.33 5.55
C ASP A 53 -2.55 -13.70 7.00
N GLU A 54 -3.84 -13.93 7.29
CA GLU A 54 -4.22 -14.30 8.65
C GLU A 54 -3.45 -15.55 9.08
N PRO A 55 -2.72 -15.50 10.22
CA PRO A 55 -1.81 -16.57 10.56
C PRO A 55 -2.59 -17.87 10.81
N ILE A 56 -1.98 -19.01 10.45
CA ILE A 56 -2.65 -20.33 10.43
C ILE A 56 -3.29 -20.68 11.78
N TRP A 57 -2.63 -20.33 12.89
CA TRP A 57 -3.16 -20.56 14.24
C TRP A 57 -4.45 -19.78 14.50
N LYS A 58 -4.59 -18.58 13.95
CA LYS A 58 -5.78 -17.74 14.09
C LYS A 58 -6.92 -18.28 13.23
N LYS A 59 -6.62 -18.80 12.03
CA LYS A 59 -7.58 -19.55 11.21
C LYS A 59 -8.12 -20.79 11.93
N TYR A 60 -7.24 -21.57 12.57
CA TYR A 60 -7.63 -22.75 13.36
C TYR A 60 -8.50 -22.39 14.56
N LEU A 61 -8.13 -21.32 15.31
CA LEU A 61 -8.97 -20.82 16.40
C LEU A 61 -10.34 -20.33 15.92
N GLY A 62 -10.42 -19.80 14.70
CA GLY A 62 -11.66 -19.39 14.06
C GLY A 62 -12.69 -20.52 13.94
N GLN A 63 -12.24 -21.77 13.78
CA GLN A 63 -13.12 -22.94 13.67
C GLN A 63 -13.93 -23.19 14.95
N PHE A 64 -13.42 -22.79 16.12
CA PHE A 64 -14.20 -22.89 17.36
C PHE A 64 -15.42 -21.97 17.40
N LYS A 65 -15.57 -21.04 16.45
CA LYS A 65 -16.80 -20.26 16.28
C LYS A 65 -17.87 -21.00 15.46
N GLU A 66 -17.53 -22.14 14.85
CA GLU A 66 -18.49 -22.91 14.07
C GLU A 66 -19.47 -23.64 15.00
N PRO A 67 -20.78 -23.53 14.74
CA PRO A 67 -21.81 -24.10 15.62
C PRO A 67 -21.66 -25.60 15.86
N MET A 68 -21.19 -26.36 14.86
CA MET A 68 -21.00 -27.81 14.96
C MET A 68 -19.87 -28.17 15.94
N ILE A 69 -18.74 -27.46 15.89
CA ILE A 69 -17.60 -27.68 16.79
C ILE A 69 -17.97 -27.30 18.21
N LEU A 70 -18.70 -26.19 18.40
CA LEU A 70 -19.22 -25.80 19.71
C LEU A 70 -20.14 -26.86 20.32
N LEU A 71 -20.99 -27.47 19.50
CA LEU A 71 -21.88 -28.56 19.95
C LEU A 71 -21.07 -29.80 20.37
N LEU A 72 -20.04 -30.18 19.59
CA LEU A 72 -19.15 -31.29 19.94
C LEU A 72 -18.38 -31.02 21.24
N LEU A 73 -17.88 -29.80 21.44
CA LEU A 73 -17.22 -29.41 22.68
C LEU A 73 -18.17 -29.45 23.87
N ALA A 74 -19.41 -28.95 23.71
CA ALA A 74 -20.42 -29.01 24.76
C ALA A 74 -20.73 -30.47 25.16
N SER A 75 -20.77 -31.39 24.19
CA SER A 75 -20.92 -32.82 24.45
C SER A 75 -19.74 -33.44 25.16
N ALA A 76 -18.51 -32.96 24.95
CA ALA A 76 -17.32 -33.46 25.62
C ALA A 76 -17.22 -32.99 27.08
N CYS A 77 -17.91 -31.89 27.43
CA CYS A 77 -17.90 -31.29 28.77
C CYS A 77 -18.91 -31.91 29.76
N ILE A 78 -19.76 -32.83 29.31
CA ILE A 78 -20.81 -33.51 30.10
C ILE A 78 -20.52 -35.00 30.11
#